data_AF-A0A7C1SVL2-F1
#
_entry.id   AF-A0A7C1SVL2-F1
#
_cell.length_a   1.000
_cell.length_b   1.000
_cell.length_c   1.000
_cell.angle_alpha   90.00
_cell.angle_beta   90.00
_cell.angle_gamma   90.00
#
_symmetry.space_group_name_H-M   'P 1'
#
loop_
_entity.id
_entity.type
_entity.pdbx_description
1 polymer ?
#
loop_
_entity_poly.entity_id
_entity_poly.type
_entity_poly.pdbx_seq_one_letter_code
_entity_poly.pdbx_strand_id
1 'polypeptide(L)'
;MFLKRAGEMRCKFSVTGILLNVSIFLFTWCCMVSMGIAQTLQITYFPAPESQDDTRFDYATQLLEKALQKTVKSDGPFKMKPSSQMNVGRAFQFLEEGKRVNVGWSSPTHEREAKFIPIRIPIRKGLLGYRIFLIRKQDRAKFASIRTLEE
;
A
#
# COMPACT_ATOMS: atom_id res chain seq x y z
N MET A 1 47.58 29.01 -32.55
CA MET A 1 48.61 28.18 -33.22
C MET A 1 47.96 27.47 -34.40
N PHE A 2 48.52 27.64 -35.60
CA PHE A 2 47.90 27.33 -36.89
C PHE A 2 47.90 25.84 -37.27
N LEU A 3 46.79 25.44 -37.93
CA LEU A 3 46.59 24.50 -39.06
C LEU A 3 47.24 23.11 -39.10
N LYS A 4 46.42 22.11 -39.47
CA LYS A 4 46.64 21.35 -40.71
C LYS A 4 45.34 20.81 -41.34
N ARG A 5 45.08 21.21 -42.59
CA ARG A 5 44.20 20.50 -43.55
C ARG A 5 44.97 19.32 -44.14
N ALA A 6 44.32 18.16 -44.28
CA ALA A 6 44.54 17.10 -45.28
C ALA A 6 43.58 15.95 -44.92
N GLY A 7 42.87 15.26 -45.80
CA GLY A 7 42.70 15.29 -47.25
C GLY A 7 41.53 14.33 -47.55
N GLU A 8 40.81 14.58 -48.63
CA GLU A 8 39.70 13.73 -49.07
C GLU A 8 40.22 12.36 -49.52
N MET A 9 39.70 11.28 -48.91
CA MET A 9 39.74 9.93 -49.48
C MET A 9 38.31 9.46 -49.74
N ARG A 10 37.96 9.34 -51.02
CA ARG A 10 36.73 8.68 -51.46
C ARG A 10 36.86 7.17 -51.21
N CYS A 11 36.24 6.68 -50.14
CA CYS A 11 36.02 5.26 -49.93
C CYS A 11 34.55 4.95 -50.26
N LYS A 12 34.29 4.26 -51.38
CA LYS A 12 32.96 3.71 -51.70
C LYS A 12 32.71 2.50 -50.78
N PHE A 13 32.27 2.77 -49.55
CA PHE A 13 31.72 1.73 -48.67
C PHE A 13 30.23 1.58 -48.94
N SER A 14 29.75 0.35 -49.07
CA SER A 14 28.34 0.02 -49.28
C SER A 14 27.52 0.37 -48.02
N VAL A 15 27.03 1.61 -47.97
CA VAL A 15 26.27 2.19 -46.84
C VAL A 15 24.88 1.52 -46.68
N THR A 16 24.35 0.92 -47.73
CA THR A 16 23.00 0.33 -47.78
C THR A 16 22.86 -0.92 -46.90
N GLY A 17 23.90 -1.76 -46.78
CA GLY A 17 23.85 -2.99 -45.97
C GLY A 17 24.02 -2.76 -44.46
N ILE A 18 24.76 -1.71 -44.08
CA ILE A 18 24.99 -1.34 -42.67
C ILE A 18 23.72 -0.72 -42.08
N LEU A 19 23.03 0.14 -42.85
CA LEU A 19 21.78 0.75 -42.42
C LEU A 19 20.65 -0.27 -42.22
N LEU A 20 20.57 -1.31 -43.05
CA LEU A 20 19.55 -2.37 -42.92
C LEU A 20 19.77 -3.21 -41.65
N ASN A 21 21.02 -3.59 -41.36
CA ASN A 21 21.36 -4.39 -40.18
C ASN A 21 21.23 -3.60 -38.87
N VAL A 22 21.57 -2.31 -38.87
CA VAL A 22 21.37 -1.42 -37.71
C VAL A 22 19.88 -1.23 -37.43
N SER A 23 19.05 -1.11 -38.46
CA SER A 23 17.60 -1.00 -38.30
C SER A 23 16.97 -2.29 -37.76
N ILE A 24 17.42 -3.47 -38.23
CA ILE A 24 16.98 -4.77 -37.69
C ILE A 24 17.40 -4.93 -36.23
N PHE A 25 18.65 -4.59 -35.87
CA PHE A 25 19.13 -4.61 -34.48
C PHE A 25 18.38 -3.63 -33.57
N LEU A 26 18.05 -2.43 -34.05
CA LEU A 26 17.23 -1.47 -33.31
C LEU A 26 15.79 -1.97 -33.10
N PHE A 27 15.22 -2.69 -34.09
CA PHE A 27 13.87 -3.24 -34.00
C PHE A 27 13.78 -4.46 -33.07
N THR A 28 14.77 -5.36 -33.09
CA THR A 28 14.85 -6.49 -32.14
C THR A 28 15.21 -6.05 -30.73
N TRP A 29 16.05 -5.02 -30.57
CA TRP A 29 16.33 -4.42 -29.25
C TRP A 29 15.08 -3.76 -28.66
N CYS A 30 14.23 -3.14 -29.48
CA CYS A 30 12.96 -2.56 -29.04
C CYS A 30 11.97 -3.63 -28.55
N CYS A 31 11.88 -4.78 -29.23
CA CYS A 31 10.96 -5.86 -28.84
C CYS A 31 11.35 -6.58 -27.53
N MET A 32 12.65 -6.68 -27.20
CA MET A 32 13.07 -7.33 -25.95
C MET A 32 12.82 -6.47 -24.71
N VAL A 33 12.67 -5.15 -24.85
CA VAL A 33 12.42 -4.24 -23.72
C VAL A 33 10.95 -4.27 -23.25
N SER A 34 10.04 -4.86 -24.02
CA SER A 34 8.61 -4.90 -23.69
C SER A 34 8.20 -5.99 -22.68
N MET A 35 9.14 -6.79 -22.17
CA MET A 35 8.85 -7.75 -21.10
C MET A 35 8.78 -7.00 -19.76
N GLY A 36 7.66 -6.30 -19.54
CA GLY A 36 7.38 -5.59 -18.30
C GLY A 36 7.54 -6.50 -17.10
N ILE A 37 8.49 -6.18 -16.23
CA ILE A 37 8.62 -6.82 -14.92
C ILE A 37 7.35 -6.45 -14.14
N ALA A 38 6.49 -7.43 -13.87
CA ALA A 38 5.41 -7.27 -12.90
C ALA A 38 6.04 -7.10 -11.51
N GLN A 39 6.38 -5.86 -11.15
CA GLN A 39 6.95 -5.55 -9.85
C GLN A 39 5.90 -5.85 -8.78
N THR A 40 6.23 -6.77 -7.87
CA THR A 40 5.32 -7.11 -6.76
C THR A 40 5.19 -5.91 -5.83
N LEU A 41 3.98 -5.39 -5.68
CA LEU A 41 3.68 -4.27 -4.80
C LEU A 41 3.89 -4.68 -3.33
N GLN A 42 4.74 -3.95 -2.60
CA GLN A 42 5.00 -4.18 -1.18
C GLN A 42 4.15 -3.24 -0.35
N ILE A 43 3.25 -3.80 0.46
CA ILE A 43 2.32 -3.05 1.31
C ILE A 43 2.71 -3.26 2.76
N THR A 44 3.17 -2.19 3.41
CA THR A 44 3.47 -2.19 4.85
C THR A 44 2.31 -1.56 5.62
N TYR A 45 1.67 -2.33 6.50
CA TYR A 45 0.50 -1.86 7.26
C TYR A 45 0.81 -1.61 8.73
N PHE A 46 0.10 -0.66 9.36
CA PHE A 46 0.17 -0.35 10.79
C PHE A 46 -1.22 -0.39 11.42
N PRO A 47 -1.45 -1.07 12.57
CA PRO A 47 -0.42 -1.51 13.52
C PRO A 47 0.08 -2.93 13.31
N ALA A 48 1.27 -3.17 13.87
CA ALA A 48 1.82 -4.50 14.04
C ALA A 48 1.17 -5.19 15.26
N PRO A 49 1.04 -6.53 15.26
CA PRO A 49 0.67 -7.28 16.46
C PRO A 49 1.64 -7.00 17.62
N GLU A 50 1.11 -6.82 18.82
CA GLU A 50 1.92 -6.62 20.04
C GLU A 50 2.50 -7.94 20.58
N SER A 51 1.79 -9.05 20.33
CA SER A 51 2.19 -10.41 20.68
C SER A 51 1.75 -11.39 19.60
N GLN A 52 2.16 -12.67 19.72
CA GLN A 52 1.74 -13.73 18.78
C GLN A 52 0.23 -13.99 18.81
N ASP A 53 -0.42 -13.74 19.95
CA ASP A 53 -1.85 -13.98 20.15
C ASP A 53 -2.72 -12.72 19.95
N ASP A 54 -2.12 -11.62 19.48
CA ASP A 54 -2.84 -10.36 19.27
C ASP A 54 -3.67 -10.40 17.97
N THR A 55 -4.95 -10.74 18.11
CA THR A 55 -5.90 -10.85 17.00
C THR A 55 -6.73 -9.58 16.75
N ARG A 56 -6.44 -8.46 17.43
CA ARG A 56 -7.28 -7.24 17.42
C ARG A 56 -7.53 -6.68 16.01
N PHE A 57 -6.59 -6.88 15.09
CA PHE A 57 -6.64 -6.33 13.74
C PHE A 57 -6.80 -7.38 12.64
N ASP A 58 -6.92 -8.66 12.99
CA ASP A 58 -6.99 -9.76 12.01
C ASP A 58 -8.10 -9.57 10.99
N TYR A 59 -9.29 -9.19 11.45
CA TYR A 59 -10.41 -8.92 10.56
C TYR A 59 -10.09 -7.83 9.53
N ALA A 60 -9.44 -6.75 9.96
CA ALA A 60 -9.09 -5.64 9.08
C ALA A 60 -7.99 -6.03 8.09
N THR A 61 -6.97 -6.75 8.55
CA THR A 61 -5.84 -7.22 7.73
C THR A 61 -6.31 -8.25 6.70
N GLN A 62 -7.13 -9.23 7.08
CA GLN A 62 -7.70 -10.21 6.17
C GLN A 62 -8.64 -9.57 5.15
N LEU A 63 -9.43 -8.57 5.57
CA LEU A 63 -10.29 -7.84 4.64
C LEU A 63 -9.46 -7.07 3.61
N LEU A 64 -8.38 -6.40 4.04
CA LEU A 64 -7.46 -5.71 3.15
C LEU A 64 -6.79 -6.68 2.16
N GLU A 65 -6.32 -7.83 2.64
CA GLU A 65 -5.75 -8.86 1.79
C GLU A 65 -6.75 -9.35 0.75
N LYS A 66 -7.99 -9.66 1.15
CA LYS A 66 -9.05 -10.08 0.21
C LYS A 66 -9.39 -8.99 -0.81
N ALA A 67 -9.39 -7.73 -0.40
CA ALA A 67 -9.61 -6.61 -1.32
C ALA A 67 -8.49 -6.54 -2.38
N LEU A 68 -7.23 -6.63 -1.97
CA LEU A 68 -6.07 -6.63 -2.87
C LEU A 68 -6.02 -7.87 -3.77
N GLN A 69 -6.44 -9.04 -3.28
CA GLN A 69 -6.57 -10.24 -4.11
C GLN A 69 -7.52 -10.04 -5.30
N LYS A 70 -8.59 -9.25 -5.12
CA LYS A 70 -9.53 -8.94 -6.22
C LYS A 70 -8.92 -8.01 -7.26
N THR A 71 -7.90 -7.24 -6.92
CA THR A 71 -7.23 -6.29 -7.82
C THR A 71 -5.99 -6.87 -8.50
N VAL A 72 -5.60 -8.13 -8.21
CA VAL A 72 -4.40 -8.73 -8.82
C VAL A 72 -4.45 -8.75 -10.35
N LYS A 73 -5.64 -8.93 -10.94
CA LYS A 73 -5.81 -8.91 -12.40
C LYS A 73 -5.57 -7.54 -13.03
N SER A 74 -5.89 -6.45 -12.32
CA SER A 74 -5.77 -5.07 -12.81
C SER A 74 -4.44 -4.43 -12.43
N ASP A 75 -3.99 -4.65 -11.20
CA ASP A 75 -2.90 -3.90 -10.56
C ASP A 75 -1.65 -4.77 -10.28
N GLY A 76 -1.73 -6.07 -10.57
CA GLY A 76 -0.62 -7.01 -10.44
C GLY A 76 -0.46 -7.64 -9.05
N PRO A 77 0.60 -8.46 -8.86
CA PRO A 77 0.81 -9.17 -7.61
C PRO A 77 1.22 -8.23 -6.47
N PHE A 78 0.86 -8.59 -5.23
CA PHE A 78 1.20 -7.83 -4.03
C PHE A 78 1.75 -8.74 -2.93
N LYS A 79 2.43 -8.13 -1.96
CA LYS A 79 2.84 -8.74 -0.69
C LYS A 79 2.51 -7.78 0.44
N MET A 80 1.95 -8.30 1.52
CA MET A 80 1.64 -7.54 2.74
C MET A 80 2.60 -7.92 3.86
N LYS A 81 3.00 -6.95 4.65
CA LYS A 81 3.74 -7.15 5.90
C LYS A 81 3.32 -6.12 6.96
N PRO A 82 3.38 -6.47 8.25
CA PRO A 82 3.21 -5.49 9.31
C PRO A 82 4.39 -4.50 9.33
N SER A 83 4.16 -3.30 9.83
CA SER A 83 5.20 -2.34 10.17
C SER A 83 6.01 -2.82 11.39
N SER A 84 7.08 -2.11 11.75
CA SER A 84 7.63 -2.24 13.10
C SER A 84 6.62 -1.73 14.14
N GLN A 85 6.71 -2.20 15.39
CA GLN A 85 5.93 -1.64 16.50
C GLN A 85 6.29 -0.16 16.70
N MET A 86 5.25 0.67 16.88
CA MET A 86 5.39 2.11 17.10
C MET A 86 4.06 2.69 17.59
N ASN A 87 4.07 3.93 18.06
CA ASN A 87 2.82 4.64 18.34
C ASN A 87 2.16 5.18 17.05
N VAL A 88 0.88 5.53 17.16
CA VAL A 88 0.06 6.04 16.04
C VAL A 88 0.66 7.31 15.43
N GLY A 89 1.20 8.23 16.25
CA GLY A 89 1.77 9.49 15.76
C GLY A 89 2.94 9.26 14.80
N ARG A 90 3.89 8.40 15.21
CA ARG A 90 5.04 8.00 14.37
C ARG A 90 4.62 7.22 13.13
N ALA A 91 3.59 6.37 13.25
CA ALA A 91 3.06 5.65 12.09
C ALA A 91 2.50 6.60 11.03
N PHE A 92 1.80 7.66 11.43
CA PHE A 92 1.24 8.65 10.52
C PHE A 92 2.31 9.58 9.92
N GLN A 93 3.40 9.86 10.64
CA GLN A 93 4.58 10.51 10.04
C GLN A 93 5.18 9.63 8.93
N PHE A 94 5.34 8.33 9.16
CA PHE A 94 5.84 7.41 8.13
C PHE A 94 4.86 7.16 6.99
N LEU A 95 3.55 7.31 7.24
CA LEU A 95 2.52 7.26 6.21
C LEU A 95 2.65 8.46 5.26
N GLU A 96 2.96 9.65 5.80
CA GLU A 96 3.21 10.86 5.03
C GLU A 96 4.49 10.74 4.17
N GLU A 97 5.53 10.09 4.68
CA GLU A 97 6.74 9.78 3.90
C GLU A 97 6.53 8.73 2.79
N GLY A 98 5.50 7.88 2.92
CA GLY A 98 5.14 6.86 1.93
C GLY A 98 6.09 5.65 1.80
N LYS A 99 7.12 5.55 2.65
CA LYS A 99 8.16 4.49 2.54
C LYS A 99 8.05 3.37 3.56
N ARG A 100 7.70 3.70 4.80
CA ARG A 100 7.73 2.74 5.94
C ARG A 100 6.35 2.25 6.35
N VAL A 101 5.31 3.04 6.06
CA VAL A 101 3.91 2.69 6.27
C VAL A 101 3.17 3.14 5.03
N ASN A 102 2.35 2.26 4.45
CA ASN A 102 1.53 2.57 3.27
C ASN A 102 0.05 2.60 3.64
N VAL A 103 -0.35 1.82 4.66
CA VAL A 103 -1.73 1.74 5.14
C VAL A 103 -1.72 1.81 6.67
N GLY A 104 -2.56 2.68 7.24
CA GLY A 104 -2.67 2.84 8.69
C GLY A 104 -4.11 2.88 9.16
N TRP A 105 -4.43 2.20 10.26
CA TRP A 105 -5.72 2.33 10.93
C TRP A 105 -5.64 3.30 12.10
N SER A 106 -6.57 4.25 12.16
CA SER A 106 -6.74 5.16 13.29
C SER A 106 -8.14 5.76 13.28
N SER A 107 -8.53 6.38 14.39
CA SER A 107 -9.76 7.17 14.44
C SER A 107 -9.68 8.31 13.43
N PRO A 108 -10.73 8.51 12.61
CA PRO A 108 -10.77 9.60 11.65
C PRO A 108 -10.81 10.94 12.38
N THR A 109 -10.08 11.92 11.86
CA THR A 109 -10.13 13.33 12.29
C THR A 109 -10.15 14.19 11.04
N HIS A 110 -10.72 15.40 11.11
CA HIS A 110 -10.72 16.34 9.97
C HIS A 110 -9.30 16.57 9.43
N GLU A 111 -8.33 16.74 10.32
CA GLU A 111 -6.92 16.92 9.94
C GLU A 111 -6.36 15.73 9.16
N ARG A 112 -6.63 14.50 9.59
CA ARG A 112 -6.14 13.29 8.90
C ARG A 112 -6.84 13.07 7.57
N GLU A 113 -8.14 13.31 7.51
CA GLU A 113 -8.89 13.16 6.25
C GLU A 113 -8.51 14.23 5.22
N ALA A 114 -8.02 15.39 5.65
CA ALA A 114 -7.47 16.40 4.77
C ALA A 114 -6.05 16.06 4.27
N LYS A 115 -5.25 15.36 5.08
CA LYS A 115 -3.84 15.01 4.77
C LYS A 115 -3.67 13.68 4.03
N PHE A 116 -4.55 12.70 4.26
CA PHE A 116 -4.41 11.33 3.76
C PHE A 116 -5.66 10.90 2.99
N ILE A 117 -5.52 9.87 2.14
CA ILE A 117 -6.64 9.29 1.39
C ILE A 117 -7.45 8.37 2.34
N PRO A 118 -8.71 8.72 2.69
CA PRO A 118 -9.48 7.92 3.65
C PRO A 118 -10.27 6.81 2.93
N ILE A 119 -10.28 5.61 3.51
CA ILE A 119 -11.19 4.53 3.10
C ILE A 119 -12.51 4.71 3.84
N ARG A 120 -13.52 5.27 3.17
CA ARG A 120 -14.84 5.65 3.74
C ARG A 120 -15.80 4.46 3.92
N ILE A 121 -15.28 3.30 4.34
CA ILE A 121 -16.09 2.09 4.57
C ILE A 121 -15.97 1.71 6.06
N PRO A 122 -17.01 1.90 6.87
CA PRO A 122 -16.94 1.63 8.31
C PRO A 122 -17.00 0.11 8.58
N ILE A 123 -15.84 -0.54 8.58
CA ILE A 123 -15.71 -2.01 8.77
C ILE A 123 -16.24 -2.51 10.13
N ARG A 124 -16.27 -1.65 11.15
CA ARG A 124 -16.78 -1.95 12.50
C ARG A 124 -18.11 -1.24 12.81
N LYS A 125 -18.74 -0.56 11.83
CA LYS A 125 -20.06 0.11 11.98
C LYS A 125 -20.27 0.89 13.29
N GLY A 126 -19.24 1.61 13.76
CA GLY A 126 -19.34 2.40 14.99
C GLY A 126 -19.30 1.61 16.31
N LEU A 127 -18.91 0.33 16.28
CA LEU A 127 -18.85 -0.54 17.46
C LEU A 127 -18.04 0.03 18.62
N LEU A 128 -16.99 0.83 18.36
CA LEU A 128 -16.22 1.49 19.41
C LEU A 128 -17.03 2.52 20.23
N GLY A 129 -18.15 3.01 19.70
CA GLY A 129 -19.05 3.93 20.39
C GLY A 129 -20.18 3.22 21.16
N TYR A 130 -20.31 1.90 21.04
CA TYR A 130 -21.36 1.14 21.72
C TYR A 130 -21.05 1.02 23.20
N ARG A 131 -22.01 1.43 24.04
CA ARG A 131 -21.94 1.28 25.51
C ARG A 131 -22.90 0.17 25.91
N ILE A 132 -22.34 -0.95 26.36
CA ILE A 132 -23.10 -2.10 26.84
C ILE A 132 -22.79 -2.24 28.32
N PHE A 133 -23.84 -2.30 29.14
CA PHE A 133 -23.70 -2.57 30.56
C PHE A 133 -23.61 -4.08 30.76
N LEU A 134 -22.56 -4.50 31.46
CA LEU A 134 -22.33 -5.91 31.79
C LEU A 134 -22.66 -6.12 33.26
N ILE A 135 -23.56 -7.06 33.53
CA ILE A 135 -23.90 -7.51 34.88
C ILE A 135 -23.60 -9.00 35.01
N ARG A 136 -23.32 -9.45 36.23
CA ARG A 136 -23.19 -10.89 36.48
C ARG A 136 -24.56 -11.54 36.34
N LYS A 137 -24.59 -12.78 35.86
CA LYS A 137 -25.84 -13.51 35.60
C LYS A 137 -26.73 -13.58 36.85
N GLN A 138 -26.14 -13.78 38.03
CA GLN A 138 -26.85 -13.84 39.30
C GLN A 138 -27.49 -12.51 39.74
N ASP A 139 -26.97 -11.37 39.28
CA ASP A 139 -27.45 -10.05 39.69
C ASP A 139 -28.60 -9.55 38.81
N ARG A 140 -29.05 -10.35 37.84
CA ARG A 140 -30.10 -9.96 36.88
C ARG A 140 -31.37 -9.47 37.56
N ALA A 141 -31.82 -10.12 38.62
CA ALA A 141 -33.03 -9.72 39.35
C ALA A 141 -32.85 -8.34 40.03
N LYS A 142 -31.68 -8.11 40.64
CA LYS A 142 -31.34 -6.85 41.30
C LYS A 142 -31.30 -5.67 40.31
N PHE A 143 -30.71 -5.87 39.13
CA PHE A 143 -30.64 -4.80 38.13
C PHE A 143 -31.94 -4.64 37.34
N ALA A 144 -32.77 -5.68 37.24
CA ALA A 144 -34.08 -5.59 36.60
C ALA A 144 -35.10 -4.78 37.42
N SER A 145 -34.88 -4.61 38.73
CA SER A 145 -35.74 -3.78 39.58
C SER A 145 -35.46 -2.29 39.51
N ILE A 146 -34.30 -1.86 38.99
CA ILE A 146 -33.94 -0.44 38.88
C ILE A 146 -34.71 0.20 37.72
N ARG A 147 -35.49 1.24 38.02
CA ARG A 147 -36.34 1.95 37.04
C ARG A 147 -36.09 3.44 36.96
N THR A 148 -35.45 4.02 37.97
CA THR A 148 -35.16 5.46 38.00
C THR A 148 -33.68 5.72 38.25
N LEU A 149 -33.24 6.97 38.08
CA LEU A 149 -31.83 7.35 38.26
C LEU A 149 -31.45 7.45 39.74
N GLU A 150 -32.44 7.64 40.61
CA GLU A 150 -32.32 7.81 42.05
C GLU A 150 -32.19 6.48 42.82
N GLU A 151 -32.37 5.35 42.14
CA GLU A 151 -32.24 3.97 42.66
C GLU A 151 -30.85 3.37 42.36
#